data_AF-A0A3A4UIM2-F1
#
_entry.id   AF-A0A3A4UIM2-F1
#
_cell.length_a   1.000
_cell.length_b   1.000
_cell.length_c   1.000
_cell.angle_alpha   90.00
_cell.angle_beta   90.00
_cell.angle_gamma   90.00
#
_symmetry.space_group_name_H-M   'P 1'
#
loop_
_entity.id
_entity.type
_entity.pdbx_description
1 polymer ?
#
loop_
_entity_poly.entity_id
_entity_poly.type
_entity_poly.pdbx_seq_one_letter_code
_entity_poly.pdbx_strand_id
1 'polypeptide(L)'
;MKKKVPATLLILLFTTIAIYALLSYQEKQQFIQTCSEHQTNDLRLRQALRANDPAGCDALPSPYKNRCTAFITNNPLACATGDRDCIAIAQKRPESCVEPVCRAMASGNISHCALLDAGQAWCERLVRNEPEPGIPNGCELIAKTI
;
A
#
# COMPACT_ATOMS: atom_id res chain seq x y z
N MET A 1 -44.64 22.04 -33.38
CA MET A 1 -43.44 22.92 -33.45
C MET A 1 -42.19 22.08 -33.18
N LYS A 2 -41.36 21.80 -34.20
CA LYS A 2 -40.11 21.03 -34.04
C LYS A 2 -39.02 21.97 -33.53
N LYS A 3 -38.65 21.87 -32.25
CA LYS A 3 -37.50 22.60 -31.68
C LYS A 3 -36.22 22.08 -32.35
N LYS A 4 -35.61 22.86 -33.24
CA LYS A 4 -34.28 22.57 -33.78
C LYS A 4 -33.26 22.88 -32.67
N VAL A 5 -32.62 21.85 -32.14
CA VAL A 5 -31.47 22.03 -31.26
C VAL A 5 -30.32 22.57 -32.11
N PRO A 6 -29.71 23.71 -31.75
CA PRO A 6 -28.61 24.27 -32.53
C PRO A 6 -27.40 23.32 -32.47
N ALA A 7 -26.79 23.06 -33.63
CA ALA A 7 -25.65 22.14 -33.77
C ALA A 7 -24.49 22.47 -32.81
N THR A 8 -24.32 23.75 -32.45
CA THR A 8 -23.35 24.24 -31.47
C THR A 8 -23.55 23.64 -30.08
N LEU A 9 -24.80 23.42 -29.66
CA LEU A 9 -25.13 22.83 -28.37
C LEU A 9 -24.77 21.34 -28.31
N LEU A 10 -24.92 20.63 -29.43
CA LEU A 10 -24.52 19.23 -29.56
C LEU A 10 -22.99 19.10 -29.52
N ILE A 11 -22.26 19.96 -30.22
CA ILE A 11 -20.79 19.95 -30.23
C ILE A 11 -20.24 20.18 -28.81
N LEU A 12 -20.77 21.16 -28.08
CA LEU A 12 -20.39 21.42 -26.68
C LEU A 12 -20.67 20.22 -25.75
N LEU A 13 -21.76 19.49 -25.98
CA LEU A 13 -22.10 18.30 -25.21
C LEU A 13 -21.12 17.14 -25.48
N PHE A 14 -20.76 16.91 -26.74
CA PHE A 14 -19.80 15.86 -27.08
C PHE A 14 -18.39 16.18 -26.61
N THR A 15 -17.94 17.43 -26.69
CA THR A 15 -16.61 17.81 -26.21
C THR A 15 -16.51 17.70 -24.70
N THR A 16 -17.54 18.10 -23.95
CA THR A 16 -17.55 17.95 -22.49
C THR A 16 -17.55 16.48 -22.05
N ILE A 17 -18.32 15.62 -22.72
CA ILE A 17 -18.29 14.16 -22.46
C ILE A 17 -16.91 13.57 -22.76
N ALA A 18 -16.30 13.94 -23.89
CA ALA A 18 -14.98 13.45 -24.27
C ALA A 18 -13.88 13.88 -23.28
N ILE A 19 -13.92 15.13 -22.81
CA ILE A 19 -12.99 15.64 -21.80
C ILE A 19 -13.15 14.88 -20.48
N TYR A 20 -14.39 14.66 -20.03
CA TYR A 20 -14.66 13.92 -18.79
C TYR A 20 -14.16 12.47 -18.86
N ALA A 21 -14.40 11.78 -19.98
CA ALA A 21 -13.89 10.44 -20.20
C ALA A 21 -12.36 10.38 -20.20
N LEU A 22 -11.69 11.39 -20.80
CA LEU A 22 -10.23 11.46 -20.83
C LEU A 22 -9.65 11.69 -19.42
N LEU A 23 -10.24 12.59 -18.62
CA LEU A 23 -9.82 12.84 -17.24
C LEU A 23 -9.98 11.60 -16.37
N SER A 24 -11.14 10.94 -16.44
CA SER A 24 -11.38 9.69 -15.70
C SER A 24 -10.39 8.59 -16.08
N TYR A 25 -10.03 8.49 -17.37
CA TYR A 25 -9.02 7.53 -17.81
C TYR A 25 -7.63 7.84 -17.22
N GLN A 26 -7.22 9.11 -17.19
CA GLN A 26 -5.94 9.52 -16.63
C GLN A 26 -5.84 9.19 -15.12
N GLU A 27 -6.90 9.50 -14.36
CA GLU A 27 -6.95 9.19 -12.92
C GLU A 27 -6.85 7.68 -12.66
N LYS A 28 -7.52 6.86 -13.47
CA LYS A 28 -7.41 5.40 -13.39
C LYS A 28 -5.98 4.91 -13.64
N GLN A 29 -5.32 5.43 -14.67
CA GLN A 29 -3.93 5.03 -14.97
C GLN A 29 -2.98 5.43 -13.84
N GLN A 30 -3.13 6.63 -13.29
CA GLN A 30 -2.33 7.09 -12.17
C GLN A 30 -2.53 6.21 -10.93
N PHE A 31 -3.78 5.85 -10.62
CA PHE A 31 -4.08 4.94 -9.52
C PHE A 31 -3.43 3.57 -9.71
N ILE A 32 -3.55 2.98 -10.90
CA ILE A 32 -2.94 1.68 -11.23
C ILE A 32 -1.43 1.72 -11.06
N GLN A 33 -0.78 2.77 -11.55
CA GLN A 33 0.67 2.92 -11.46
C GLN A 33 1.11 3.06 -9.99
N THR A 34 0.50 3.95 -9.23
CA THR A 34 0.83 4.15 -7.81
C THR A 34 0.58 2.87 -6.99
N CYS A 35 -0.50 2.15 -7.27
CA CYS A 35 -0.79 0.88 -6.61
C CYS A 35 0.27 -0.18 -6.93
N SER A 36 0.66 -0.32 -8.20
CA SER A 36 1.71 -1.25 -8.63
C SER A 36 3.06 -0.95 -7.99
N GLU A 37 3.42 0.34 -7.90
CA GLU A 37 4.64 0.79 -7.21
C GLU A 37 4.61 0.47 -5.72
N HIS A 38 3.49 0.73 -5.03
CA HIS A 38 3.32 0.36 -3.62
C HIS A 38 3.45 -1.15 -3.41
N GLN A 39 2.83 -1.97 -4.26
CA GLN A 39 2.91 -3.43 -4.16
C GLN A 39 4.35 -3.93 -4.38
N THR A 40 5.07 -3.35 -5.34
CA THR A 40 6.46 -3.71 -5.63
C THR A 40 7.39 -3.32 -4.48
N ASN A 41 7.26 -2.11 -3.94
CA ASN A 41 8.07 -1.64 -2.82
C ASN A 41 7.79 -2.43 -1.55
N ASP A 42 6.54 -2.84 -1.32
CA ASP A 42 6.18 -3.68 -0.18
C ASP A 42 6.77 -5.10 -0.30
N LEU A 43 6.75 -5.70 -1.50
CA LEU A 43 7.42 -6.98 -1.73
C LEU A 43 8.94 -6.88 -1.48
N ARG A 44 9.59 -5.83 -2.00
CA ARG A 44 11.02 -5.58 -1.79
C ARG A 44 11.34 -5.31 -0.32
N LEU A 45 10.51 -4.55 0.39
CA LEU A 45 10.61 -4.35 1.83
C LEU A 45 10.63 -5.70 2.57
N ARG A 46 9.66 -6.57 2.28
CA ARG A 46 9.57 -7.88 2.93
C ARG A 46 10.77 -8.77 2.62
N GLN A 47 11.27 -8.75 1.38
CA GLN A 47 12.47 -9.48 1.00
C GLN A 47 13.69 -9.01 1.81
N ALA A 48 13.89 -7.69 1.91
CA ALA A 48 14.99 -7.13 2.68
C ALA A 48 14.87 -7.47 4.18
N LEU A 49 13.68 -7.36 4.77
CA LEU A 49 13.42 -7.73 6.16
C LEU A 49 13.71 -9.21 6.44
N ARG A 50 13.33 -10.11 5.53
CA ARG A 50 13.58 -11.55 5.65
C ARG A 50 15.04 -11.92 5.54
N ALA A 51 15.71 -11.32 4.56
CA ALA A 51 17.15 -11.52 4.36
C ALA A 51 17.98 -10.84 5.45
N ASN A 52 17.34 -10.02 6.31
CA ASN A 52 18.01 -9.12 7.23
C ASN A 52 19.10 -8.31 6.51
N ASP A 53 18.75 -7.80 5.31
CA ASP A 53 19.66 -7.15 4.35
C ASP A 53 19.54 -5.62 4.39
N PRO A 54 20.51 -4.91 4.99
CA PRO A 54 20.52 -3.45 5.04
C PRO A 54 20.63 -2.80 3.65
N ALA A 55 21.35 -3.42 2.71
CA ALA A 55 21.50 -2.87 1.36
C ALA A 55 20.17 -2.94 0.59
N GLY A 56 19.40 -4.01 0.80
CA GLY A 56 18.03 -4.13 0.33
C GLY A 56 17.12 -3.02 0.87
N CYS A 57 17.27 -2.64 2.14
CA CYS A 57 16.55 -1.50 2.72
C CYS A 57 16.95 -0.15 2.09
N ASP A 58 18.24 0.05 1.82
CA ASP A 58 18.74 1.31 1.25
C ASP A 58 18.24 1.57 -0.17
N ALA A 59 17.92 0.51 -0.91
CA ALA A 59 17.41 0.57 -2.27
C ALA A 59 15.89 0.83 -2.37
N LEU A 60 15.20 0.98 -1.23
CA LEU A 60 13.77 1.30 -1.16
C LEU A 60 13.55 2.83 -1.13
N PRO A 61 12.43 3.33 -1.68
CA PRO A 61 12.04 4.72 -1.47
C PRO A 61 11.53 4.93 -0.04
N SER A 62 11.58 6.18 0.44
CA SER A 62 10.83 6.57 1.65
C SER A 62 9.32 6.45 1.39
N PRO A 63 8.51 5.98 2.36
CA PRO A 63 8.86 5.67 3.76
C PRO A 63 9.35 4.23 4.00
N TYR A 64 9.36 3.36 2.98
CA TYR A 64 9.71 1.94 3.11
C TYR A 64 11.14 1.72 3.64
N LYS A 65 12.09 2.50 3.13
CA LYS A 65 13.48 2.49 3.61
C LYS A 65 13.58 2.69 5.13
N ASN A 66 12.98 3.77 5.63
CA ASN A 66 13.02 4.15 7.04
C ASN A 66 12.48 3.04 7.94
N ARG A 67 11.35 2.44 7.56
CA ARG A 67 10.74 1.30 8.27
C ARG A 67 11.64 0.07 8.23
N CYS A 68 12.17 -0.27 7.05
CA CYS A 68 13.07 -1.40 6.84
C CYS A 68 14.30 -1.31 7.76
N THR A 69 14.99 -0.17 7.68
CA THR A 69 16.18 0.10 8.48
C THR A 69 15.86 0.05 9.97
N ALA A 70 14.76 0.67 10.42
CA ALA A 70 14.35 0.66 11.82
C ALA A 70 14.13 -0.77 12.35
N PHE A 71 13.52 -1.64 11.55
CA PHE A 71 13.22 -3.01 11.97
C PHE A 71 14.47 -3.89 12.02
N ILE A 72 15.33 -3.84 11.00
CA ILE A 72 16.60 -4.60 10.98
C ILE A 72 17.53 -4.17 12.11
N THR A 73 17.67 -2.85 12.31
CA THR A 73 18.60 -2.30 13.29
C THR A 73 18.00 -2.19 14.69
N ASN A 74 16.71 -2.51 14.86
CA ASN A 74 15.92 -2.22 16.07
C ASN A 74 16.10 -0.76 16.54
N ASN A 75 16.28 0.17 15.60
CA ASN A 75 16.55 1.58 15.88
C ASN A 75 15.32 2.42 15.53
N PRO A 76 14.54 2.88 16.52
CA PRO A 76 13.37 3.71 16.27
C PRO A 76 13.71 5.10 15.68
N LEU A 77 14.96 5.56 15.79
CA LEU A 77 15.38 6.84 15.20
C LEU A 77 15.43 6.81 13.68
N ALA A 78 15.45 5.62 13.07
CA ALA A 78 15.36 5.46 11.62
C ALA A 78 13.92 5.64 11.10
N CYS A 79 12.91 5.61 11.98
CA CYS A 79 11.52 5.85 11.61
C CYS A 79 11.28 7.32 11.25
N ALA A 80 10.31 7.58 10.37
CA ALA A 80 9.86 8.95 10.13
C ALA A 80 9.26 9.55 11.41
N THR A 81 9.47 10.84 11.64
CA THR A 81 8.92 11.56 12.80
C THR A 81 7.40 11.40 12.86
N GLY A 82 6.90 10.85 13.96
CA GLY A 82 5.46 10.62 14.15
C GLY A 82 4.94 9.26 13.64
N ASP A 83 5.77 8.42 13.00
CA ASP A 83 5.40 7.06 12.61
C ASP A 83 5.40 6.13 13.84
N ARG A 84 4.31 6.22 14.61
CA ARG A 84 4.13 5.49 15.87
C ARG A 84 4.27 3.99 15.70
N ASP A 85 3.72 3.42 14.63
CA ASP A 85 3.76 1.99 14.40
C ASP A 85 5.19 1.52 14.06
N CYS A 86 5.93 2.28 13.25
CA CYS A 86 7.34 1.99 13.00
C CYS A 86 8.16 1.99 14.31
N ILE A 87 7.98 3.03 15.12
CA ILE A 87 8.68 3.18 16.40
C ILE A 87 8.32 2.03 17.35
N ALA A 88 7.04 1.69 17.45
CA ALA A 88 6.53 0.62 18.30
C ALA A 88 7.09 -0.75 17.90
N ILE A 89 7.15 -1.06 16.60
CA ILE A 89 7.73 -2.32 16.10
C ILE A 89 9.23 -2.35 16.38
N ALA A 90 9.97 -1.29 16.05
CA ALA A 90 11.41 -1.21 16.29
C ALA A 90 11.78 -1.32 17.78
N GLN A 91 10.92 -0.82 18.67
CA GLN A 91 11.08 -0.92 20.13
C GLN A 91 10.48 -2.19 20.74
N LYS A 92 9.80 -3.04 19.95
CA LYS A 92 9.04 -4.21 20.43
C LYS A 92 8.02 -3.86 21.51
N ARG A 93 7.30 -2.75 21.30
CA ARG A 93 6.28 -2.17 22.20
C ARG A 93 4.88 -2.29 21.60
N PRO A 94 4.26 -3.48 21.61
CA PRO A 94 2.94 -3.70 21.00
C PRO A 94 1.85 -2.79 21.59
N GLU A 95 1.94 -2.36 22.84
CA GLU A 95 1.00 -1.44 23.48
C GLU A 95 1.00 -0.03 22.86
N SER A 96 2.08 0.34 22.15
CA SER A 96 2.21 1.62 21.46
C SER A 96 1.68 1.59 20.02
N CYS A 97 1.31 0.41 19.52
CA CYS A 97 0.77 0.22 18.19
C CYS A 97 -0.70 0.62 18.09
N VAL A 98 -1.07 1.29 17.00
CA VAL A 98 -2.46 1.62 16.68
C VAL A 98 -3.15 0.40 16.05
N GLU A 99 -2.52 -0.16 15.03
CA GLU A 99 -3.08 -1.23 14.20
C GLU A 99 -2.80 -2.64 14.75
N PRO A 100 -3.71 -3.61 14.53
CA PRO A 100 -3.50 -5.02 14.90
C PRO A 100 -2.24 -5.64 14.27
N VAL A 101 -1.93 -5.27 13.02
CA VAL A 101 -0.72 -5.73 12.31
C VAL A 101 0.54 -5.26 13.02
N CYS A 102 0.58 -4.00 13.45
CA CYS A 102 1.70 -3.47 14.22
C CYS A 102 1.87 -4.24 15.53
N ARG A 103 0.77 -4.47 16.27
CA ARG A 103 0.81 -5.27 17.50
C ARG A 103 1.38 -6.66 17.25
N ALA A 104 0.95 -7.31 16.17
CA ALA A 104 1.42 -8.64 15.78
C ALA A 104 2.93 -8.64 15.46
N MET A 105 3.41 -7.65 14.70
CA MET A 105 4.84 -7.53 14.36
C MET A 105 5.71 -7.15 15.56
N ALA A 106 5.27 -6.19 16.38
CA ALA A 106 6.03 -5.72 17.54
C ALA A 106 6.16 -6.80 18.63
N SER A 107 5.14 -7.64 18.81
CA SER A 107 5.13 -8.74 19.78
C SER A 107 5.61 -10.08 19.22
N GLY A 108 5.60 -10.24 17.90
CA GLY A 108 5.76 -11.55 17.23
C GLY A 108 4.56 -12.49 17.44
N ASN A 109 3.44 -12.02 18.00
CA ASN A 109 2.27 -12.85 18.30
C ASN A 109 1.21 -12.77 17.20
N ILE A 110 1.05 -13.87 16.46
CA ILE A 110 0.06 -14.02 15.38
C ILE A 110 -1.38 -13.85 15.83
N SER A 111 -1.68 -14.02 17.12
CA SER A 111 -3.06 -13.87 17.64
C SER A 111 -3.61 -12.46 17.42
N HIS A 112 -2.73 -11.45 17.32
CA HIS A 112 -3.14 -10.08 16.98
C HIS A 112 -3.59 -9.93 15.53
N CYS A 113 -3.26 -10.87 14.63
CA CYS A 113 -3.72 -10.89 13.25
C CYS A 113 -5.19 -11.36 13.11
N ALA A 114 -5.73 -12.05 14.11
CA ALA A 114 -7.12 -12.54 14.08
C ALA A 114 -8.16 -11.40 14.10
N LEU A 115 -7.73 -10.17 14.37
CA LEU A 115 -8.57 -8.96 14.32
C LEU A 115 -8.76 -8.41 12.89
N LEU A 116 -8.17 -9.04 11.88
CA LEU A 116 -8.18 -8.57 10.48
C LEU A 116 -9.06 -9.48 9.63
N ASP A 117 -10.31 -9.12 9.37
CA ASP A 117 -11.27 -9.97 8.65
C ASP A 117 -10.74 -10.51 7.31
N ALA A 118 -10.39 -9.62 6.38
CA ALA A 118 -9.86 -9.99 5.06
C ALA A 118 -8.32 -10.09 5.03
N GLY A 119 -7.65 -9.75 6.14
CA GLY A 119 -6.19 -9.58 6.21
C GLY A 119 -5.48 -10.55 7.15
N GLN A 120 -6.19 -11.43 7.84
CA GLN A 120 -5.62 -12.32 8.86
C GLN A 120 -4.51 -13.20 8.27
N ALA A 121 -4.81 -13.97 7.22
CA ALA A 121 -3.85 -14.88 6.61
C ALA A 121 -2.60 -14.15 6.09
N TRP A 122 -2.78 -12.92 5.60
CA TRP A 122 -1.68 -12.06 5.18
C TRP A 122 -0.80 -11.62 6.38
N CYS A 123 -1.40 -11.09 7.44
CA CYS A 123 -0.70 -10.64 8.64
C CYS A 123 0.05 -11.79 9.31
N GLU A 124 -0.58 -12.97 9.41
CA GLU A 124 0.04 -14.13 10.01
C GLU A 124 1.30 -14.58 9.25
N ARG A 125 1.23 -14.61 7.91
CA ARG A 125 2.40 -14.90 7.06
C ARG A 125 3.50 -13.87 7.24
N LEU A 126 3.14 -12.59 7.37
CA LEU A 126 4.11 -11.52 7.61
C LEU A 126 4.87 -11.76 8.93
N VAL A 127 4.15 -12.05 10.02
CA VAL A 127 4.74 -12.32 11.34
C VAL A 127 5.56 -13.62 11.34
N ARG A 128 5.10 -14.67 10.63
CA ARG A 128 5.83 -15.94 10.47
C ARG A 128 6.96 -15.88 9.43
N ASN A 129 7.12 -14.76 8.73
CA ASN A 129 8.08 -14.61 7.63
C ASN A 129 7.88 -15.60 6.46
N GLU A 130 6.64 -16.02 6.19
CA GLU A 130 6.30 -17.03 5.16
C GLU A 130 6.17 -16.42 3.76
N PRO A 131 6.65 -17.08 2.68
CA PRO A 131 6.44 -16.62 1.31
C PRO A 131 4.96 -16.41 1.01
N GLU A 132 4.64 -15.28 0.36
CA GLU A 132 3.28 -15.09 -0.12
C GLU A 132 3.01 -16.05 -1.28
N PRO A 133 1.83 -16.69 -1.32
CA PRO A 133 1.39 -17.29 -2.56
C PRO A 133 1.32 -16.19 -3.63
N GLY A 134 1.47 -16.52 -4.92
CA GLY A 134 1.34 -15.55 -6.00
C GLY A 134 -0.07 -14.96 -6.01
N ILE A 135 -0.32 -13.90 -5.23
CA ILE A 135 -1.60 -13.21 -5.20
C ILE A 135 -1.68 -12.38 -6.49
N PRO A 136 -2.75 -12.50 -7.28
CA PRO A 136 -2.96 -11.64 -8.44
C PRO A 136 -2.93 -10.17 -7.99
N ASN A 137 -2.35 -9.29 -8.81
CA ASN A 137 -2.21 -7.87 -8.52
C ASN A 137 -3.54 -7.30 -8.02
N GLY A 138 -3.63 -6.95 -6.73
CA GLY A 138 -4.84 -6.35 -6.14
C GLY A 138 -5.23 -5.07 -6.88
N CYS A 139 -4.25 -4.39 -7.47
CA CYS A 139 -4.43 -3.24 -8.35
C CYS A 139 -5.23 -3.57 -9.62
N GLU A 140 -5.09 -4.77 -10.19
CA GLU A 140 -5.79 -5.18 -11.41
C GLU A 140 -7.27 -5.51 -11.14
N LEU A 141 -7.57 -6.04 -9.94
CA LEU A 141 -8.95 -6.28 -9.48
C LEU A 141 -9.68 -4.95 -9.20
N ILE A 142 -9.01 -3.99 -8.58
CA ILE A 142 -9.57 -2.65 -8.34
C ILE A 142 -9.76 -1.90 -9.67
N ALA A 143 -8.80 -1.98 -10.59
CA ALA A 143 -8.90 -1.39 -11.93
C ALA A 143 -10.07 -1.93 -12.77
N LYS A 144 -10.49 -3.18 -12.56
CA LYS A 144 -11.66 -3.78 -13.24
C LYS A 144 -13.00 -3.33 -12.65
N THR A 145 -13.00 -2.76 -11.45
CA THR A 145 -14.22 -2.41 -10.70
C THR A 145 -14.57 -0.92 -10.79
N ILE A 146 -13.61 -0.06 -11.16
CA ILE A 146 -13.76 1.39 -11.36
C ILE A 146 -13.89 1.69 -12.84
#